data_AF-A0A9W6X6N7-F1
#
_entry.id   AF-A0A9W6X6N7-F1
#
_cell.length_a   1.000
_cell.length_b   1.000
_cell.length_c   1.000
_cell.angle_alpha   90.00
_cell.angle_beta   90.00
_cell.angle_gamma   90.00
#
_symmetry.space_group_name_H-M   'P 1'
#
loop_
_entity.id
_entity.type
_entity.pdbx_description
1 polymer ?
#
loop_
_entity_poly.entity_id
_entity_poly.type
_entity_poly.pdbx_seq_one_letter_code
_entity_poly.pdbx_strand_id
1 'polypeptide(L)'
;MAGPRTRAETKRQRSSSTGDAVHGSEYSEQLYAALTAGAMWFLDVKDMVQLLGACRTLRQDRGLGVMALSNCSVGVHLLHGCNGDWMDLSLQRQQGSTGGVGEDSIFWSECREHSHVARKRELNRCLMEDKAPLDYSRGQAAQMLSLIGKLEKRLKPFFSRAYVATPFGEFCRARPVVVPLPARPDKEAKDAWTMEDARAALNSMWDRLGDDFAASTTDYVHVSELGMHWESIVVGKRDAKKKCNFCDAAKKAIREYRREAKSLMDEFARVLKAKQVEWRAEGLDDDEMHERRSELKADMFSEDSYPDANAAESTADDILAHICEHDKFPVVPFEGMASGLERKNDDIFNALALECQDLCETFYQPLKQNLTASVAFSGQRVHRPWMDTGEEAASIRRELLAGLSSNGFLVGVYVMKAVEDYM
;
A
#
# COMPACT_ATOMS: atom_id res chain seq x y z
N MET A 1 9.75 76.31 -11.22
CA MET A 1 9.18 75.46 -10.16
C MET A 1 8.80 74.12 -10.77
N ALA A 2 9.52 73.05 -10.45
CA ALA A 2 9.19 71.70 -10.91
C ALA A 2 8.35 71.01 -9.82
N GLY A 3 7.17 70.49 -10.19
CA GLY A 3 6.23 69.84 -9.28
C GLY A 3 6.75 68.49 -8.73
N PRO A 4 6.11 67.95 -7.69
CA PRO A 4 6.60 66.76 -6.99
C PRO A 4 6.41 65.50 -7.83
N ARG A 5 7.50 64.75 -8.05
CA ARG A 5 7.51 63.47 -8.77
C ARG A 5 6.71 62.40 -8.03
N THR A 6 6.01 61.57 -8.79
CA THR A 6 5.16 60.51 -8.22
C THR A 6 5.99 59.27 -7.86
N ARG A 7 5.54 58.51 -6.86
CA ARG A 7 6.17 57.27 -6.33
C ARG A 7 6.44 56.19 -7.40
N ALA A 8 5.77 56.28 -8.55
CA ALA A 8 5.96 55.37 -9.69
C ALA A 8 7.23 55.70 -10.50
N GLU A 9 7.61 56.98 -10.60
CA GLU A 9 8.82 57.42 -11.31
C GLU A 9 10.09 57.08 -10.50
N THR A 10 10.01 57.14 -9.18
CA THR A 10 11.11 56.73 -8.29
C THR A 10 11.37 55.21 -8.34
N LYS A 11 10.38 54.41 -8.73
CA LYS A 11 10.51 52.94 -8.88
C LYS A 11 11.09 52.54 -10.25
N ARG A 12 10.83 53.33 -11.30
CA ARG A 12 11.43 53.12 -12.64
C ARG A 12 12.90 53.52 -12.73
N GLN A 13 13.38 54.47 -11.93
CA GLN A 13 14.82 54.79 -11.88
C GLN A 13 15.66 53.84 -11.00
N ARG A 14 15.04 53.03 -10.13
CA ARG A 14 15.75 51.96 -9.40
C ARG A 14 15.97 50.68 -10.22
N SER A 15 15.43 50.60 -11.43
CA SER A 15 15.55 49.43 -12.34
C SER A 15 16.47 49.67 -13.53
N SER A 16 17.21 50.78 -13.55
CA SER A 16 18.26 51.03 -14.55
C SER A 16 19.67 51.03 -13.94
N SER A 17 19.98 50.06 -13.06
CA SER A 17 21.37 49.69 -12.78
C SER A 17 21.86 48.77 -13.91
N THR A 18 22.45 49.37 -14.94
CA THR A 18 23.18 48.65 -16.01
C THR A 18 24.51 48.04 -15.52
N GLY A 19 24.66 47.81 -14.20
CA GLY A 19 25.88 47.30 -13.56
C GLY A 19 25.75 45.92 -12.88
N ASP A 20 24.54 45.43 -12.61
CA ASP A 20 24.35 44.18 -11.83
C ASP A 20 24.21 42.92 -12.69
N ALA A 21 23.96 43.06 -14.00
CA ALA A 21 23.72 41.92 -14.89
C ALA A 21 24.98 41.08 -15.15
N VAL A 22 26.16 41.73 -15.16
CA VAL A 22 27.45 41.05 -15.40
C VAL A 22 27.88 40.23 -14.20
N HIS A 23 27.75 40.78 -12.98
CA HIS A 23 28.08 40.06 -11.75
C HIS A 23 27.09 38.91 -11.49
N GLY A 24 25.80 39.10 -11.78
CA GLY A 24 24.80 38.03 -11.69
C GLY A 24 25.10 36.83 -12.60
N SER A 25 25.68 37.07 -13.79
CA SER A 25 26.12 36.03 -14.72
C SER A 25 27.29 35.23 -14.15
N GLU A 26 28.35 35.90 -13.69
CA GLU A 26 29.55 35.24 -13.13
C GLU A 26 29.25 34.43 -11.88
N TYR A 27 28.42 34.94 -10.96
CA TYR A 27 28.01 34.18 -9.77
C TYR A 27 27.16 32.97 -10.12
N SER A 28 26.31 33.07 -11.15
CA SER A 28 25.51 31.94 -11.62
C SER A 28 26.38 30.85 -12.25
N GLU A 29 27.38 31.23 -13.04
CA GLU A 29 28.34 30.30 -13.63
C GLU A 29 29.22 29.63 -12.58
N GLN A 30 29.70 30.38 -11.58
CA GLN A 30 30.45 29.83 -10.45
C GLN A 30 29.61 28.84 -9.64
N LEU A 31 28.32 29.14 -9.41
CA LEU A 31 27.41 28.22 -8.76
C LEU A 31 27.23 26.93 -9.58
N TYR A 32 26.95 27.05 -10.88
CA TYR A 32 26.83 25.87 -11.75
C TYR A 32 28.12 25.05 -11.80
N ALA A 33 29.28 25.71 -11.87
CA ALA A 33 30.59 25.07 -11.83
C ALA A 33 30.80 24.33 -10.50
N ALA A 34 30.43 24.93 -9.36
CA ALA A 34 30.54 24.27 -8.05
C ALA A 34 29.60 23.06 -7.94
N LEU A 35 28.36 23.20 -8.40
CA LEU A 35 27.37 22.12 -8.37
C LEU A 35 27.78 20.93 -9.25
N THR A 36 28.30 21.20 -10.44
CA THR A 36 28.78 20.18 -11.39
C THR A 36 30.14 19.59 -10.99
N ALA A 37 31.00 20.36 -10.32
CA ALA A 37 32.31 19.88 -9.83
C ALA A 37 32.21 18.91 -8.64
N GLY A 38 31.08 18.92 -7.90
CA GLY A 38 30.84 17.94 -6.84
C GLY A 38 30.14 18.47 -5.59
N ALA A 39 29.75 19.75 -5.51
CA ALA A 39 29.07 20.27 -4.32
C ALA A 39 27.78 19.51 -3.99
N MET A 40 27.06 19.01 -5.00
CA MET A 40 25.87 18.19 -4.79
C MET A 40 26.15 16.85 -4.08
N TRP A 41 27.38 16.36 -4.08
CA TRP A 41 27.74 15.10 -3.40
C TRP A 41 27.70 15.20 -1.88
N PHE A 42 27.75 16.42 -1.35
CA PHE A 42 27.74 16.69 0.08
C PHE A 42 26.34 17.02 0.62
N LEU A 43 25.34 17.08 -0.25
CA LEU A 43 23.97 17.40 0.11
C LEU A 43 23.18 16.12 0.40
N ASP A 44 22.32 16.17 1.41
CA ASP A 44 21.33 15.12 1.62
C ASP A 44 20.17 15.24 0.59
N VAL A 45 19.27 14.26 0.55
CA VAL A 45 18.13 14.27 -0.39
C VAL A 45 17.26 15.51 -0.21
N LYS A 46 17.07 15.98 1.03
CA LYS A 46 16.25 17.15 1.32
C LYS A 46 16.90 18.42 0.79
N ASP A 47 18.20 18.59 1.00
CA ASP A 47 18.98 19.74 0.58
C ASP A 47 19.13 19.77 -0.95
N MET A 48 19.30 18.61 -1.59
CA MET A 48 19.26 18.49 -3.05
C MET A 48 17.90 18.94 -3.62
N VAL A 49 16.79 18.50 -3.01
CA VAL A 49 15.44 18.93 -3.43
C VAL A 49 15.25 20.44 -3.24
N GLN A 50 15.74 21.01 -2.13
CA GLN A 50 15.65 22.45 -1.88
C GLN A 50 16.48 23.26 -2.87
N LEU A 51 17.72 22.82 -3.15
CA LEU A 51 18.61 23.44 -4.12
C LEU A 51 17.99 23.45 -5.52
N LEU A 52 17.57 22.28 -6.03
CA LEU A 52 16.91 22.17 -7.33
C LEU A 52 15.58 22.94 -7.34
N GLY A 53 14.90 23.02 -6.20
CA GLY A 53 13.66 23.75 -6.02
C GLY A 53 13.81 25.28 -6.00
N ALA A 54 15.01 25.81 -5.72
CA ALA A 54 15.26 27.22 -5.45
C ALA A 54 14.94 28.13 -6.63
N CYS A 55 15.15 27.66 -7.86
CA CYS A 55 14.76 28.39 -9.07
C CYS A 55 14.32 27.46 -10.20
N ARG A 56 13.64 28.03 -11.20
CA ARG A 56 13.11 27.26 -12.35
C ARG A 56 14.23 26.63 -13.18
N THR A 57 15.35 27.32 -13.35
CA THR A 57 16.47 26.85 -14.17
C THR A 57 17.08 25.58 -13.58
N LEU A 58 17.45 25.61 -12.29
CA LEU A 58 17.99 24.44 -11.58
C LEU A 58 16.99 23.28 -11.56
N ARG A 59 15.70 23.57 -11.36
CA ARG A 59 14.64 22.56 -11.35
C ARG A 59 14.51 21.81 -12.67
N GLN A 60 14.71 22.52 -13.79
CA GLN A 60 14.53 21.99 -15.15
C GLN A 60 15.83 21.50 -15.77
N ASP A 61 16.95 21.64 -15.07
CA ASP A 61 18.26 21.20 -15.55
C ASP A 61 18.39 19.67 -15.48
N ARG A 62 18.54 19.04 -16.64
CA ARG A 62 18.68 17.58 -16.76
C ARG A 62 19.98 17.09 -16.11
N GLY A 63 21.07 17.84 -16.30
CA GLY A 63 22.41 17.53 -15.79
C GLY A 63 22.42 17.40 -14.27
N LEU A 64 21.96 18.47 -13.61
CA LEU A 64 21.85 18.55 -12.16
C LEU A 64 20.85 17.53 -11.61
N GLY A 65 19.73 17.32 -12.30
CA GLY A 65 18.73 16.33 -11.90
C GLY A 65 19.27 14.90 -11.84
N VAL A 66 19.96 14.44 -12.90
CA VAL A 66 20.55 13.10 -12.94
C VAL A 66 21.69 12.98 -11.92
N MET A 67 22.55 13.99 -11.80
CA MET A 67 23.62 13.95 -10.80
C MET A 67 23.05 13.87 -9.37
N ALA A 68 22.00 14.61 -9.05
CA ALA A 68 21.34 14.53 -7.75
C ALA A 68 20.67 13.16 -7.51
N LEU A 69 20.03 12.58 -8.53
CA LEU A 69 19.50 11.21 -8.45
C LEU A 69 20.61 10.17 -8.26
N SER A 70 21.74 10.31 -8.96
CA SER A 70 22.90 9.42 -8.84
C SER A 70 23.59 9.47 -7.47
N ASN A 71 23.34 10.52 -6.69
CA ASN A 71 23.86 10.66 -5.33
C ASN A 71 23.02 9.92 -4.30
N CYS A 72 21.79 9.56 -4.65
CA CYS A 72 20.93 8.72 -3.83
C CYS A 72 21.13 7.25 -4.22
N SER A 73 21.23 6.36 -3.22
CA SER A 73 21.32 4.92 -3.48
C SER A 73 20.16 4.46 -4.35
N VAL A 74 18.93 4.81 -3.98
CA VAL A 74 17.71 4.49 -4.73
C VAL A 74 17.68 5.14 -6.11
N GLY A 75 18.10 6.40 -6.22
CA GLY A 75 18.04 7.15 -7.47
C GLY A 75 18.92 6.53 -8.56
N VAL A 76 20.04 5.90 -8.20
CA VAL A 76 20.90 5.20 -9.16
C VAL A 76 20.18 3.99 -9.77
N HIS A 77 19.45 3.20 -8.97
CA HIS A 77 18.69 2.04 -9.47
C HIS A 77 17.55 2.47 -10.41
N LEU A 78 16.83 3.54 -10.06
CA LEU A 78 15.78 4.11 -10.90
C LEU A 78 16.31 4.62 -12.25
N LEU A 79 17.49 5.25 -12.26
CA LEU A 79 18.13 5.73 -13.48
C LEU A 79 18.58 4.59 -14.41
N HIS A 80 18.88 3.42 -13.85
CA HIS A 80 19.30 2.24 -14.61
C HIS A 80 18.14 1.36 -15.07
N GLY A 81 16.89 1.71 -14.75
CA GLY A 81 15.76 0.81 -14.95
C GLY A 81 15.93 -0.51 -14.21
N CYS A 82 16.65 -0.49 -13.07
CA CYS A 82 16.89 -1.67 -12.28
C CYS A 82 15.59 -2.11 -11.62
N ASN A 83 15.10 -3.28 -12.04
CA ASN A 83 13.87 -3.89 -11.56
C ASN A 83 13.97 -4.26 -10.07
N GLY A 84 15.15 -4.71 -9.61
CA GLY A 84 15.34 -5.34 -8.29
C GLY A 84 14.93 -4.49 -7.08
N ASP A 85 15.07 -3.16 -7.16
CA ASP A 85 14.91 -2.32 -5.97
C ASP A 85 13.57 -1.57 -5.92
N TRP A 86 12.95 -1.22 -7.06
CA TRP A 86 11.72 -0.39 -7.11
C TRP A 86 10.75 -0.74 -8.25
N MET A 87 10.98 -1.88 -8.93
CA MET A 87 10.25 -2.47 -10.06
C MET A 87 9.53 -1.49 -10.99
N ASP A 88 10.18 -1.23 -12.12
CA ASP A 88 9.50 -0.96 -13.38
C ASP A 88 8.50 -2.11 -13.64
N LEU A 89 7.24 -1.76 -13.86
CA LEU A 89 6.14 -2.71 -14.05
C LEU A 89 6.25 -3.48 -15.39
N SER A 90 7.31 -3.29 -16.19
CA SER A 90 7.49 -3.70 -17.60
C SER A 90 7.68 -5.21 -17.89
N LEU A 91 7.33 -6.08 -16.94
CA LEU A 91 7.55 -7.54 -17.01
C LEU A 91 6.87 -8.24 -18.19
N GLN A 92 5.72 -7.74 -18.65
CA GLN A 92 4.98 -8.36 -19.74
C GLN A 92 5.78 -8.34 -21.07
N ARG A 93 6.63 -7.32 -21.29
CA ARG A 93 7.50 -7.27 -22.48
C ARG A 93 8.69 -8.22 -22.40
N GLN A 94 9.15 -8.54 -21.19
CA GLN A 94 10.31 -9.39 -20.97
C GLN A 94 9.97 -10.88 -21.02
N GLN A 95 8.78 -11.28 -20.55
CA GLN A 95 8.29 -12.66 -20.68
C GLN A 95 8.03 -13.10 -22.14
N GLY A 96 7.75 -12.15 -23.04
CA GLY A 96 7.65 -12.43 -24.48
C GLY A 96 8.99 -12.76 -25.16
N SER A 97 10.12 -12.56 -24.47
CA SER A 97 11.46 -12.67 -25.06
C SER A 97 12.29 -13.88 -24.58
N THR A 98 11.81 -14.67 -23.62
CA THR A 98 12.55 -15.83 -23.08
C THR A 98 11.75 -17.13 -23.19
N GLY A 99 11.73 -17.69 -24.39
CA GLY A 99 11.55 -19.12 -24.55
C GLY A 99 12.81 -19.83 -24.04
N GLY A 100 12.74 -20.42 -22.85
CA GLY A 100 13.71 -21.43 -22.40
C GLY A 100 14.22 -21.27 -20.97
N VAL A 101 13.81 -22.24 -20.15
CA VAL A 101 14.53 -22.86 -19.02
C VAL A 101 14.86 -21.98 -17.81
N GLY A 102 14.15 -22.28 -16.71
CA GLY A 102 14.76 -22.36 -15.37
C GLY A 102 14.85 -21.07 -14.56
N GLU A 103 14.00 -20.97 -13.54
CA GLU A 103 14.31 -20.47 -12.19
C GLU A 103 15.33 -19.33 -12.06
N ASP A 104 14.89 -18.12 -12.37
CA ASP A 104 15.31 -16.89 -11.69
C ASP A 104 14.36 -15.82 -12.22
N SER A 105 13.14 -15.72 -11.66
CA SER A 105 12.26 -14.63 -12.09
C SER A 105 12.97 -13.31 -11.77
N ILE A 106 13.21 -12.52 -12.81
CA ILE A 106 13.93 -11.23 -12.77
C ILE A 106 13.24 -10.22 -11.82
N PHE A 107 11.99 -10.50 -11.43
CA PHE A 107 11.27 -9.81 -10.35
C PHE A 107 11.92 -10.00 -8.96
N TRP A 108 12.59 -11.14 -8.79
CA TRP A 108 13.10 -11.65 -7.51
C TRP A 108 14.57 -11.34 -7.26
N SER A 109 15.36 -11.04 -8.29
CA SER A 109 16.74 -10.66 -8.06
C SER A 109 16.74 -9.30 -7.37
N GLU A 110 17.13 -9.27 -6.09
CA GLU A 110 17.83 -8.10 -5.55
C GLU A 110 18.83 -7.65 -6.60
N CYS A 111 19.05 -6.35 -6.70
CA CYS A 111 20.03 -5.86 -7.64
C CYS A 111 21.41 -6.51 -7.39
N ARG A 112 21.73 -7.59 -8.13
CA ARG A 112 22.99 -8.35 -8.03
C ARG A 112 24.15 -7.60 -8.70
N GLU A 113 23.84 -6.49 -9.38
CA GLU A 113 24.82 -5.64 -10.04
C GLU A 113 25.52 -4.73 -9.02
N HIS A 114 26.76 -5.09 -8.66
CA HIS A 114 27.66 -4.21 -7.91
C HIS A 114 28.11 -2.95 -8.70
N SER A 115 27.60 -2.77 -9.93
CA SER A 115 27.89 -1.64 -10.82
C SER A 115 27.19 -0.34 -10.37
N HIS A 116 26.07 -0.45 -9.63
CA HIS A 116 25.20 0.63 -9.16
C HIS A 116 25.77 1.35 -7.94
N VAL A 117 26.94 1.94 -8.13
CA VAL A 117 27.61 2.72 -7.10
C VAL A 117 27.13 4.17 -7.23
N ALA A 118 26.52 4.70 -6.16
CA ALA A 118 26.20 6.11 -6.08
C ALA A 118 27.45 6.97 -6.36
N ARG A 119 27.28 8.10 -7.04
CA ARG A 119 28.36 9.05 -7.40
C ARG A 119 29.35 8.55 -8.47
N LYS A 120 29.03 7.51 -9.24
CA LYS A 120 29.88 7.04 -10.34
C LYS A 120 29.86 8.02 -11.52
N ARG A 121 30.97 8.77 -11.73
CA ARG A 121 31.08 9.78 -12.81
C ARG A 121 30.81 9.21 -14.21
N GLU A 122 31.28 8.00 -14.47
CA GLU A 122 31.08 7.32 -15.76
C GLU A 122 29.61 7.05 -16.05
N LEU A 123 28.82 6.71 -15.02
CA LEU A 123 27.39 6.51 -15.15
C LEU A 123 26.67 7.81 -15.56
N ASN A 124 26.98 8.90 -14.85
CA ASN A 124 26.39 10.21 -15.14
C ASN A 124 26.72 10.65 -16.57
N ARG A 125 27.92 10.32 -17.05
CA ARG A 125 28.32 10.56 -18.44
C ARG A 125 27.49 9.73 -19.42
N CYS A 126 27.37 8.42 -19.21
CA CYS A 126 26.58 7.54 -20.07
C CYS A 126 25.11 7.96 -20.14
N LEU A 127 24.44 8.25 -19.02
CA LEU A 127 23.01 8.66 -19.00
C LEU A 127 22.74 10.03 -19.66
N MET A 128 23.77 10.88 -19.76
CA MET A 128 23.71 12.14 -20.51
C MET A 128 23.92 11.94 -22.01
N GLU A 129 24.79 10.98 -22.37
CA GLU A 129 25.10 10.60 -23.75
C GLU A 129 24.02 9.68 -24.36
N ASP A 130 23.30 8.94 -23.52
CA ASP A 130 22.30 7.97 -23.97
C ASP A 130 21.12 8.67 -24.67
N LYS A 131 20.85 8.19 -25.88
CA LYS A 131 19.78 8.71 -26.75
C LYS A 131 18.42 8.10 -26.45
N ALA A 132 18.35 7.12 -25.56
CA ALA A 132 17.11 6.72 -24.91
C ALA A 132 16.84 7.75 -23.80
N PRO A 133 16.03 8.79 -24.03
CA PRO A 133 15.59 9.60 -22.91
C PRO A 133 14.87 8.64 -21.99
N LEU A 134 15.39 8.46 -20.77
CA LEU A 134 14.47 8.28 -19.66
C LEU A 134 13.49 9.44 -19.85
N ASP A 135 12.22 9.10 -20.11
CA ASP A 135 11.17 10.00 -20.63
C ASP A 135 10.72 10.99 -19.54
N TYR A 136 11.71 11.51 -18.82
CA TYR A 136 11.59 12.49 -17.78
C TYR A 136 11.26 13.81 -18.45
N SER A 137 9.98 14.13 -18.51
CA SER A 137 9.54 15.46 -18.90
C SER A 137 10.23 16.53 -18.02
N ARG A 138 10.37 17.75 -18.55
CA ARG A 138 11.13 18.84 -17.92
C ARG A 138 10.76 19.03 -16.43
N GLY A 139 11.71 18.78 -15.53
CA GLY A 139 11.56 19.01 -14.09
C GLY A 139 11.15 17.79 -13.26
N GLN A 140 11.01 16.61 -13.89
CA GLN A 140 10.67 15.37 -13.18
C GLN A 140 11.78 14.85 -12.27
N ALA A 141 13.05 15.16 -12.49
CA ALA A 141 14.14 14.69 -11.61
C ALA A 141 14.05 15.27 -10.19
N ALA A 142 13.79 16.58 -10.04
CA ALA A 142 13.58 17.22 -8.74
C ALA A 142 12.30 16.71 -8.05
N GLN A 143 11.26 16.40 -8.84
CA GLN A 143 10.02 15.81 -8.33
C GLN A 143 10.24 14.37 -7.86
N MET A 144 10.99 13.57 -8.63
CA MET A 144 11.39 12.21 -8.28
C MET A 144 12.21 12.20 -7.00
N LEU A 145 13.20 13.08 -6.86
CA LEU A 145 13.96 13.24 -5.61
C LEU A 145 13.06 13.61 -4.43
N SER A 146 12.07 14.48 -4.64
CA SER A 146 11.10 14.82 -3.60
C SER A 146 10.22 13.62 -3.22
N LEU A 147 9.85 12.77 -4.18
CA LEU A 147 9.12 11.53 -3.94
C LEU A 147 9.98 10.51 -3.20
N ILE A 148 11.21 10.27 -3.64
CA ILE A 148 12.19 9.40 -2.96
C ILE A 148 12.33 9.84 -1.50
N GLY A 149 12.60 11.12 -1.24
CA GLY A 149 12.72 11.61 0.14
C GLY A 149 11.43 11.46 0.96
N LYS A 150 10.24 11.58 0.35
CA LYS A 150 8.97 11.29 1.02
C LYS A 150 8.81 9.81 1.34
N LEU A 151 9.21 8.92 0.44
CA LEU A 151 9.09 7.47 0.59
C LEU A 151 10.10 6.93 1.59
N GLU A 152 11.34 7.41 1.55
CA GLU A 152 12.35 7.11 2.57
C GLU A 152 11.87 7.53 3.97
N LYS A 153 11.19 8.67 4.08
CA LYS A 153 10.71 9.16 5.38
C LYS A 153 9.44 8.45 5.86
N ARG A 154 8.48 8.19 4.96
CA ARG A 154 7.13 7.73 5.32
C ARG A 154 6.90 6.24 5.13
N LEU A 155 7.55 5.64 4.13
CA LEU A 155 7.29 4.26 3.74
C LEU A 155 8.44 3.29 4.02
N LYS A 156 9.69 3.77 4.17
CA LYS A 156 10.85 2.93 4.52
C LYS A 156 10.61 1.93 5.66
N PRO A 157 9.92 2.28 6.77
CA PRO A 157 9.68 1.32 7.85
C PRO A 157 8.90 0.07 7.43
N PHE A 158 8.10 0.17 6.35
CA PHE A 158 7.31 -0.95 5.84
C PHE A 158 8.13 -1.92 4.99
N PHE A 159 9.25 -1.47 4.41
CA PHE A 159 10.04 -2.26 3.45
C PHE A 159 11.21 -3.01 4.11
N SER A 160 11.58 -2.64 5.33
CA SER A 160 12.71 -3.22 6.04
C SER A 160 12.35 -4.44 6.90
N ARG A 161 11.07 -4.82 6.97
CA ARG A 161 10.56 -5.85 7.87
C ARG A 161 9.73 -6.87 7.12
N ALA A 162 9.94 -8.15 7.45
CA ALA A 162 8.99 -9.22 7.14
C ALA A 162 7.93 -9.31 8.25
N TYR A 163 6.68 -9.50 7.85
CA TYR A 163 5.54 -9.63 8.75
C TYR A 163 4.96 -11.03 8.63
N VAL A 164 4.42 -11.60 9.70
CA VAL A 164 3.67 -12.87 9.59
C VAL A 164 2.33 -12.59 8.93
N ALA A 165 1.99 -13.38 7.91
CA ALA A 165 0.81 -13.18 7.08
C ALA A 165 -0.30 -14.20 7.36
N THR A 166 0.05 -15.41 7.79
CA THR A 166 -0.91 -16.49 8.06
C THR A 166 -0.48 -17.32 9.27
N PRO A 167 -1.43 -18.08 9.88
CA PRO A 167 -1.12 -19.03 10.95
C PRO A 167 -0.09 -20.08 10.56
N PHE A 168 0.08 -20.34 9.27
CA PHE A 168 1.01 -21.35 8.73
C PHE A 168 2.47 -20.86 8.65
N GLY A 169 2.75 -19.65 9.13
CA GLY A 169 4.11 -19.09 9.14
C GLY A 169 4.54 -18.44 7.82
N GLU A 170 3.61 -18.15 6.92
CA GLU A 170 3.92 -17.40 5.71
C GLU A 170 4.28 -15.96 6.03
N PHE A 171 5.22 -15.38 5.28
CA PHE A 171 5.61 -14.00 5.44
C PHE A 171 4.99 -13.07 4.39
N CYS A 172 4.65 -11.86 4.85
CA CYS A 172 4.29 -10.70 4.05
C CYS A 172 5.48 -9.74 4.00
N ARG A 173 5.88 -9.38 2.78
CA ARG A 173 6.90 -8.34 2.53
C ARG A 173 6.33 -7.27 1.61
N ALA A 174 6.89 -6.08 1.74
CA ALA A 174 6.50 -4.92 0.97
C ALA A 174 7.70 -4.40 0.19
N ARG A 175 7.50 -4.10 -1.09
CA ARG A 175 8.47 -3.39 -1.92
C ARG A 175 7.87 -2.09 -2.41
N PRO A 176 8.59 -0.97 -2.36
CA PRO A 176 8.06 0.27 -2.88
C PRO A 176 7.96 0.27 -4.40
N VAL A 177 7.04 1.07 -4.92
CA VAL A 177 6.84 1.28 -6.37
C VAL A 177 6.84 2.78 -6.65
N VAL A 178 7.70 3.22 -7.58
CA VAL A 178 7.69 4.57 -8.14
C VAL A 178 7.93 4.53 -9.62
N VAL A 179 6.90 4.81 -10.41
CA VAL A 179 6.98 4.75 -11.87
C VAL A 179 6.56 6.09 -12.45
N PRO A 180 7.41 6.77 -13.25
CA PRO A 180 6.99 7.91 -14.05
C PRO A 180 6.01 7.42 -15.11
N LEU A 181 4.80 7.99 -15.15
CA LEU A 181 3.83 7.64 -16.17
C LEU A 181 4.02 8.49 -17.43
N PRO A 182 3.89 7.90 -18.63
CA PRO A 182 3.95 8.64 -19.88
C PRO A 182 2.80 9.66 -19.91
N ALA A 183 3.15 10.94 -20.07
CA ALA A 183 2.15 11.98 -20.24
C ALA A 183 1.49 11.82 -21.62
N ARG A 184 0.19 12.14 -21.72
CA ARG A 184 -0.46 12.14 -23.03
C ARG A 184 0.15 13.23 -23.93
N PRO A 185 0.33 12.96 -25.24
CA PRO A 185 0.96 13.91 -26.16
C PRO A 185 0.17 15.21 -26.33
N ASP A 186 -1.13 15.20 -26.04
CA ASP A 186 -2.05 16.35 -26.12
C ASP A 186 -2.13 17.17 -24.82
N LYS A 187 -1.43 16.76 -23.75
CA LYS A 187 -1.53 17.39 -22.43
C LYS A 187 -0.38 18.37 -22.18
N GLU A 188 -0.69 19.58 -21.70
CA GLU A 188 0.36 20.51 -21.31
C GLU A 188 1.02 20.05 -20.00
N ALA A 189 2.34 20.25 -19.88
CA ALA A 189 3.12 19.85 -18.69
C ALA A 189 2.68 20.55 -17.38
N LYS A 190 1.76 21.52 -17.43
CA LYS A 190 1.21 22.23 -16.27
C LYS A 190 -0.13 21.69 -15.81
N ASP A 191 -0.79 20.87 -16.63
CA ASP A 191 -2.13 20.37 -16.35
C ASP A 191 -2.08 19.32 -15.24
N ALA A 192 -2.98 19.44 -14.28
CA ALA A 192 -3.08 18.48 -13.18
C ALA A 192 -3.42 17.09 -13.72
N TRP A 193 -2.81 16.05 -13.15
CA TRP A 193 -3.17 14.67 -13.46
C TRP A 193 -4.57 14.32 -12.97
N THR A 194 -5.30 13.61 -13.81
CA THR A 194 -6.63 13.04 -13.51
C THR A 194 -6.55 11.51 -13.48
N MET A 195 -7.58 10.86 -12.93
CA MET A 195 -7.67 9.40 -12.93
C MET A 195 -7.68 8.82 -14.35
N GLU A 196 -8.31 9.52 -15.30
CA GLU A 196 -8.37 9.10 -16.70
C GLU A 196 -6.98 9.18 -17.37
N ASP A 197 -6.17 10.18 -17.03
CA ASP A 197 -4.78 10.24 -17.48
C ASP A 197 -3.97 9.06 -16.96
N ALA A 198 -4.15 8.71 -15.68
CA ALA A 198 -3.49 7.55 -15.07
C ALA A 198 -3.93 6.25 -15.75
N ARG A 199 -5.25 6.08 -15.99
CA ARG A 199 -5.82 4.94 -16.69
C ARG A 199 -5.21 4.79 -18.08
N ALA A 200 -5.23 5.85 -18.89
CA ALA A 200 -4.68 5.81 -20.24
C ALA A 200 -3.16 5.53 -20.25
N ALA A 201 -2.41 6.17 -19.36
CA ALA A 201 -0.97 5.98 -19.26
C ALA A 201 -0.61 4.54 -18.83
N LEU A 202 -1.27 4.00 -17.80
CA LEU A 202 -1.06 2.62 -17.36
C LEU A 202 -1.47 1.61 -18.43
N ASN A 203 -2.60 1.83 -19.13
CA ASN A 203 -3.03 0.98 -20.24
C ASN A 203 -2.05 1.02 -21.44
N SER A 204 -1.39 2.16 -21.68
CA SER A 204 -0.36 2.26 -22.73
C SER A 204 0.91 1.47 -22.41
N MET A 205 1.17 1.26 -21.12
CA MET A 205 2.31 0.49 -20.65
C MET A 205 1.96 -1.00 -20.55
N TRP A 206 0.75 -1.34 -20.07
CA TRP A 206 0.25 -2.71 -19.87
C TRP A 206 -1.23 -2.84 -20.18
N ASP A 207 -1.58 -3.91 -20.88
CA ASP A 207 -2.97 -4.18 -21.25
C ASP A 207 -3.88 -4.23 -20.01
N ARG A 208 -4.91 -3.37 -20.02
CA ARG A 208 -5.98 -3.26 -19.02
C ARG A 208 -5.53 -2.90 -17.60
N LEU A 209 -4.26 -2.62 -17.34
CA LEU A 209 -3.78 -2.29 -15.99
C LEU A 209 -4.41 -1.00 -15.46
N GLY A 210 -4.54 0.00 -16.32
CA GLY A 210 -5.20 1.25 -15.99
C GLY A 210 -6.70 1.09 -15.75
N ASP A 211 -7.35 0.18 -16.48
CA ASP A 211 -8.76 -0.15 -16.26
C ASP A 211 -8.95 -0.75 -14.87
N ASP A 212 -8.10 -1.71 -14.49
CA ASP A 212 -8.15 -2.33 -13.16
C ASP A 212 -7.82 -1.29 -12.07
N PHE A 213 -6.78 -0.47 -12.26
CA PHE A 213 -6.41 0.59 -11.32
C PHE A 213 -7.51 1.63 -11.09
N ALA A 214 -8.34 1.90 -12.11
CA ALA A 214 -9.46 2.84 -12.07
C ALA A 214 -10.83 2.19 -11.89
N ALA A 215 -10.88 0.87 -11.70
CA ALA A 215 -12.12 0.13 -11.56
C ALA A 215 -12.91 0.56 -10.32
N SER A 216 -14.21 0.25 -10.34
CA SER A 216 -15.01 0.33 -9.11
C SER A 216 -14.69 -0.88 -8.22
N THR A 217 -14.85 -0.73 -6.91
CA THR A 217 -14.61 -1.81 -5.94
C THR A 217 -15.48 -3.06 -6.19
N THR A 218 -16.58 -2.93 -6.93
CA THR A 218 -17.52 -4.02 -7.24
C THR A 218 -17.13 -4.89 -8.43
N ASP A 219 -16.04 -4.57 -9.14
CA ASP A 219 -15.66 -5.24 -10.39
C ASP A 219 -14.65 -6.40 -10.21
N TYR A 220 -14.24 -6.74 -8.98
CA TYR A 220 -13.10 -7.63 -8.67
C TYR A 220 -13.46 -9.09 -8.35
N VAL A 221 -13.56 -10.00 -9.31
CA VAL A 221 -14.00 -11.39 -9.08
C VAL A 221 -13.26 -12.17 -7.97
N HIS A 222 -12.00 -11.83 -7.62
CA HIS A 222 -11.23 -12.48 -6.55
C HIS A 222 -10.52 -11.46 -5.63
N VAL A 223 -10.68 -11.63 -4.32
CA VAL A 223 -9.98 -10.85 -3.29
C VAL A 223 -9.15 -11.78 -2.40
N SER A 224 -7.84 -11.49 -2.26
CA SER A 224 -6.99 -12.08 -1.21
C SER A 224 -7.56 -11.80 0.19
N GLU A 225 -7.20 -12.63 1.17
CA GLU A 225 -7.59 -12.42 2.58
C GLU A 225 -7.12 -11.05 3.09
N LEU A 226 -6.00 -10.57 2.56
CA LEU A 226 -5.41 -9.29 2.91
C LEU A 226 -6.13 -8.10 2.23
N GLY A 227 -6.62 -8.30 1.01
CA GLY A 227 -7.43 -7.32 0.30
C GLY A 227 -8.75 -7.00 1.02
N MET A 228 -9.32 -7.97 1.75
CA MET A 228 -10.52 -7.78 2.58
C MET A 228 -10.33 -6.68 3.61
N HIS A 229 -9.15 -6.66 4.23
CA HIS A 229 -8.77 -5.60 5.17
C HIS A 229 -8.52 -4.29 4.44
N TRP A 230 -7.74 -4.30 3.35
CA TRP A 230 -7.39 -3.07 2.64
C TRP A 230 -8.62 -2.25 2.27
N GLU A 231 -9.63 -2.87 1.66
CA GLU A 231 -10.85 -2.17 1.25
C GLU A 231 -11.70 -1.71 2.44
N SER A 232 -11.66 -2.46 3.54
CA SER A 232 -12.40 -2.15 4.77
C SER A 232 -11.74 -1.08 5.64
N ILE A 233 -10.50 -0.67 5.34
CA ILE A 233 -9.79 0.38 6.09
C ILE A 233 -10.29 1.76 5.68
N VAL A 234 -10.80 2.48 6.66
CA VAL A 234 -11.15 3.89 6.55
C VAL A 234 -9.99 4.73 7.07
N VAL A 235 -9.44 5.57 6.19
CA VAL A 235 -8.41 6.54 6.54
C VAL A 235 -9.07 7.90 6.73
N GLY A 236 -9.15 8.37 7.98
CA GLY A 236 -9.54 9.75 8.23
C GLY A 236 -8.38 10.74 7.98
N LYS A 237 -8.68 12.05 7.93
CA LYS A 237 -7.65 13.10 7.79
C LYS A 237 -6.64 13.01 8.94
N ARG A 238 -5.38 13.42 8.68
CA ARG A 238 -4.10 13.30 9.45
C ARG A 238 -4.09 12.89 10.94
N ASP A 239 -5.12 13.15 11.74
CA ASP A 239 -5.21 12.86 13.19
C ASP A 239 -6.38 11.94 13.59
N ALA A 240 -7.21 11.50 12.64
CA ALA A 240 -8.30 10.57 12.89
C ALA A 240 -7.76 9.15 13.14
N LYS A 241 -8.38 8.43 14.08
CA LYS A 241 -8.05 7.03 14.36
C LYS A 241 -8.21 6.19 13.09
N LYS A 242 -7.19 5.40 12.78
CA LYS A 242 -7.26 4.38 11.72
C LYS A 242 -8.21 3.29 12.19
N LYS A 243 -9.08 2.83 11.29
CA LYS A 243 -10.10 1.85 11.61
C LYS A 243 -10.27 0.90 10.44
N CYS A 244 -10.22 -0.40 10.71
CA CYS A 244 -10.67 -1.42 9.78
C CYS A 244 -12.09 -1.84 10.17
N ASN A 245 -13.07 -1.58 9.29
CA ASN A 245 -14.46 -1.94 9.56
C ASN A 245 -14.66 -3.46 9.65
N PHE A 246 -13.84 -4.25 8.95
CA PHE A 246 -13.89 -5.71 8.98
C PHE A 246 -13.40 -6.28 10.32
N CYS A 247 -12.23 -5.84 10.81
CA CYS A 247 -11.75 -6.19 12.16
C CYS A 247 -12.76 -5.77 13.25
N ASP A 248 -13.35 -4.57 13.12
CA ASP A 248 -14.30 -4.08 14.11
C ASP A 248 -15.64 -4.81 14.07
N ALA A 249 -16.07 -5.26 12.89
CA ALA A 249 -17.22 -6.14 12.74
C ALA A 249 -16.98 -7.48 13.44
N ALA A 250 -15.80 -8.09 13.27
CA ALA A 250 -15.43 -9.31 13.97
C ALA A 250 -15.43 -9.13 15.49
N LYS A 251 -14.78 -8.07 15.99
CA LYS A 251 -14.79 -7.73 17.43
C LYS A 251 -16.19 -7.47 17.99
N LYS A 252 -17.11 -6.97 17.16
CA LYS A 252 -18.51 -6.75 17.53
C LYS A 252 -19.28 -8.06 17.54
N ALA A 253 -19.12 -8.89 16.51
CA ALA A 253 -19.77 -10.19 16.39
C ALA A 253 -19.41 -11.11 17.57
N ILE A 254 -18.12 -11.21 17.95
CA ILE A 254 -17.68 -11.96 19.14
C ILE A 254 -18.36 -11.44 20.42
N ARG A 255 -18.47 -10.12 20.57
CA ARG A 255 -19.12 -9.52 21.75
C ARG A 255 -20.62 -9.80 21.81
N GLU A 256 -21.29 -9.81 20.65
CA GLU A 256 -22.71 -10.15 20.54
C GLU A 256 -22.93 -11.63 20.82
N TYR A 257 -22.11 -12.50 20.23
CA TYR A 257 -22.10 -13.95 20.49
C TYR A 257 -21.97 -14.27 21.98
N ARG A 258 -20.97 -13.70 22.66
CA ARG A 258 -20.78 -13.89 24.12
C ARG A 258 -21.96 -13.36 24.94
N ARG A 259 -22.60 -12.28 24.51
CA ARG A 259 -23.76 -11.70 25.19
C ARG A 259 -24.98 -12.62 25.07
N GLU A 260 -25.22 -13.13 23.87
CA GLU A 260 -26.32 -14.07 23.60
C GLU A 260 -26.11 -15.39 24.34
N ALA A 261 -24.90 -15.96 24.30
CA ALA A 261 -24.56 -17.18 25.04
C ALA A 261 -24.76 -17.01 26.54
N LYS A 262 -24.34 -15.87 27.10
CA LYS A 262 -24.60 -15.55 28.51
C LYS A 262 -26.08 -15.46 28.83
N SER A 263 -26.89 -14.84 27.95
CA SER A 263 -28.34 -14.77 28.15
C SER A 263 -28.99 -16.15 28.18
N LEU A 264 -28.57 -17.06 27.30
CA LEU A 264 -29.04 -18.44 27.29
C LEU A 264 -28.62 -19.20 28.55
N MET A 265 -27.40 -19.01 29.02
CA MET A 265 -26.92 -19.61 30.27
C MET A 265 -27.66 -19.07 31.51
N ASP A 266 -27.97 -17.76 31.54
CA ASP A 266 -28.78 -17.15 32.58
C ASP A 266 -30.22 -17.68 32.57
N GLU A 267 -30.78 -17.97 31.40
CA GLU A 267 -32.07 -18.63 31.25
C GLU A 267 -32.04 -20.08 31.74
N PHE A 268 -31.05 -20.87 31.31
CA PHE A 268 -30.83 -22.22 31.81
C PHE A 268 -30.70 -22.25 33.33
N ALA A 269 -29.94 -21.34 33.93
CA ALA A 269 -29.79 -21.26 35.38
C ALA A 269 -31.11 -20.95 36.10
N ARG A 270 -32.01 -20.14 35.50
CA ARG A 270 -33.34 -19.87 36.04
C ARG A 270 -34.24 -21.11 35.95
N VAL A 271 -34.29 -21.76 34.80
CA VAL A 271 -35.09 -22.98 34.57
C VAL A 271 -34.59 -24.10 35.48
N LEU A 272 -33.29 -24.32 35.57
CA LEU A 272 -32.67 -25.32 36.43
C LEU A 272 -33.03 -25.10 37.90
N LYS A 273 -33.02 -23.85 38.40
CA LYS A 273 -33.44 -23.57 39.79
C LYS A 273 -34.91 -23.91 40.03
N ALA A 274 -35.80 -23.57 39.11
CA ALA A 274 -37.21 -23.92 39.22
C ALA A 274 -37.41 -25.44 39.22
N LYS A 275 -36.74 -26.14 38.29
CA LYS A 275 -36.79 -27.60 38.17
C LYS A 275 -36.19 -28.31 39.38
N GLN A 276 -35.09 -27.84 39.94
CA GLN A 276 -34.52 -28.39 41.17
C GLN A 276 -35.44 -28.26 42.38
N VAL A 277 -36.34 -27.26 42.43
CA VAL A 277 -37.35 -27.18 43.51
C VAL A 277 -38.43 -28.24 43.29
N GLU A 278 -38.88 -28.42 42.05
CA GLU A 278 -39.85 -29.45 41.65
C GLU A 278 -39.31 -30.86 41.93
N TRP A 279 -38.10 -31.18 41.45
CA TRP A 279 -37.43 -32.47 41.63
C TRP A 279 -37.19 -32.84 43.09
N ARG A 280 -36.80 -31.88 43.94
CA ARG A 280 -36.67 -32.12 45.38
C ARG A 280 -38.02 -32.36 46.04
N ALA A 281 -39.09 -31.73 45.58
CA ALA A 281 -40.44 -31.98 46.07
C ALA A 281 -40.96 -33.37 45.65
N GLU A 282 -40.52 -33.87 44.49
CA GLU A 282 -40.75 -35.25 44.01
C GLU A 282 -39.94 -36.30 44.79
N GLY A 283 -38.92 -35.87 45.55
CA GLY A 283 -38.09 -36.75 46.37
C GLY A 283 -36.96 -37.45 45.60
N LEU A 284 -36.58 -36.92 44.44
CA LEU A 284 -35.46 -37.43 43.64
C LEU A 284 -34.14 -37.32 44.41
N ASP A 285 -33.28 -38.33 44.24
CA ASP A 285 -31.94 -38.33 44.84
C ASP A 285 -30.94 -37.46 44.05
N ASP A 286 -29.72 -37.33 44.57
CA ASP A 286 -28.70 -36.46 43.98
C ASP A 286 -28.22 -36.95 42.60
N ASP A 287 -28.22 -38.26 42.36
CA ASP A 287 -27.77 -38.85 41.09
C ASP A 287 -28.85 -38.67 40.02
N GLU A 288 -30.11 -38.92 40.36
CA GLU A 288 -31.27 -38.66 39.50
C GLU A 288 -31.38 -37.17 39.13
N MET A 289 -31.17 -36.26 40.10
CA MET A 289 -31.14 -34.83 39.82
C MET A 289 -29.98 -34.43 38.89
N HIS A 290 -28.85 -35.13 38.94
CA HIS A 290 -27.71 -34.88 38.05
C HIS A 290 -28.01 -35.33 36.62
N GLU A 291 -28.64 -36.49 36.45
CA GLU A 291 -29.10 -36.99 35.14
C GLU A 291 -30.13 -36.03 34.54
N ARG A 292 -31.16 -35.64 35.30
CA ARG A 292 -32.18 -34.67 34.88
C ARG A 292 -31.61 -33.31 34.50
N ARG A 293 -30.56 -32.85 35.20
CA ARG A 293 -29.85 -31.61 34.84
C ARG A 293 -29.16 -31.76 33.48
N SER A 294 -28.56 -32.91 33.21
CA SER A 294 -27.87 -33.19 31.96
C SER A 294 -28.84 -33.29 30.78
N GLU A 295 -29.98 -33.96 30.98
CA GLU A 295 -31.10 -33.99 30.02
C GLU A 295 -31.60 -32.56 29.71
N LEU A 296 -31.85 -31.75 30.76
CA LEU A 296 -32.29 -30.36 30.58
C LEU A 296 -31.26 -29.52 29.83
N LYS A 297 -29.96 -29.74 30.08
CA LYS A 297 -28.91 -29.03 29.35
C LYS A 297 -28.90 -29.44 27.88
N ALA A 298 -29.05 -30.73 27.56
CA ALA A 298 -29.11 -31.22 26.19
C ALA A 298 -30.36 -30.73 25.43
N ASP A 299 -31.49 -30.60 26.11
CA ASP A 299 -32.73 -30.06 25.53
C ASP A 299 -32.62 -28.55 25.22
N MET A 300 -32.00 -27.78 26.12
CA MET A 300 -31.84 -26.34 25.95
C MET A 300 -30.66 -25.95 25.03
N PHE A 301 -29.65 -26.81 24.90
CA PHE A 301 -28.45 -26.57 24.09
C PHE A 301 -28.17 -27.79 23.20
N SER A 302 -28.79 -27.83 22.02
CA SER A 302 -28.48 -28.83 21.00
C SER A 302 -27.04 -28.68 20.49
N GLU A 303 -26.49 -29.74 19.91
CA GLU A 303 -25.14 -29.70 19.31
C GLU A 303 -25.00 -28.60 18.25
N ASP A 304 -26.05 -28.33 17.47
CA ASP A 304 -26.10 -27.24 16.46
C ASP A 304 -26.64 -25.90 17.01
N SER A 305 -26.56 -25.69 18.32
CA SER A 305 -27.10 -24.46 18.92
C SER A 305 -26.23 -23.24 18.59
N TYR A 306 -26.87 -22.14 18.21
CA TYR A 306 -26.21 -20.86 18.01
C TYR A 306 -26.78 -19.81 18.98
N PRO A 307 -25.94 -19.16 19.80
CA PRO A 307 -24.51 -19.45 20.04
C PRO A 307 -24.29 -20.71 20.90
N ASP A 308 -23.22 -21.47 20.62
CA ASP A 308 -22.72 -22.51 21.52
C ASP A 308 -22.12 -21.87 22.78
N ALA A 309 -22.71 -22.24 23.92
CA ALA A 309 -22.31 -21.79 25.24
C ALA A 309 -20.89 -22.25 25.62
N ASN A 310 -20.42 -23.40 25.12
CA ASN A 310 -19.07 -23.89 25.40
C ASN A 310 -18.04 -23.10 24.58
N ALA A 311 -18.29 -22.88 23.28
CA ALA A 311 -17.44 -22.03 22.44
C ALA A 311 -17.36 -20.57 22.96
N ALA A 312 -18.43 -20.05 23.58
CA ALA A 312 -18.45 -18.68 24.10
C ALA A 312 -17.40 -18.39 25.19
N GLU A 313 -16.99 -19.41 25.94
CA GLU A 313 -15.93 -19.33 26.95
C GLU A 313 -14.53 -19.52 26.36
N SER A 314 -14.42 -19.93 25.09
CA SER A 314 -13.17 -20.20 24.41
C SER A 314 -12.51 -18.94 23.80
N THR A 315 -11.52 -19.18 22.94
CA THR A 315 -10.74 -18.14 22.26
C THR A 315 -11.59 -17.34 21.26
N ALA A 316 -11.09 -16.18 20.85
CA ALA A 316 -11.77 -15.37 19.84
C ALA A 316 -11.88 -16.09 18.49
N ASP A 317 -10.88 -16.90 18.15
CA ASP A 317 -10.83 -17.66 16.90
C ASP A 317 -11.88 -18.77 16.90
N ASP A 318 -12.04 -19.52 17.99
CA ASP A 318 -13.09 -20.56 18.09
C ASP A 318 -14.50 -19.96 17.94
N ILE A 319 -14.73 -18.80 18.55
CA ILE A 319 -16.00 -18.08 18.42
C ILE A 319 -16.21 -17.61 16.96
N LEU A 320 -15.17 -17.11 16.31
CA LEU A 320 -15.25 -16.68 14.91
C LEU A 320 -15.47 -17.85 13.96
N ALA A 321 -14.82 -19.00 14.19
CA ALA A 321 -15.04 -20.23 13.44
C ALA A 321 -16.52 -20.61 13.51
N HIS A 322 -17.08 -20.69 14.73
CA HIS A 322 -18.49 -21.03 14.92
C HIS A 322 -19.46 -20.02 14.29
N ILE A 323 -19.16 -18.71 14.35
CA ILE A 323 -19.94 -17.66 13.68
C ILE A 323 -19.93 -17.84 12.16
N CYS A 324 -18.77 -18.18 11.59
CA CYS A 324 -18.61 -18.38 10.15
C CYS A 324 -19.28 -19.69 9.70
N GLU A 325 -19.12 -20.79 10.44
CA GLU A 325 -19.79 -22.08 10.17
C GLU A 325 -21.32 -21.95 10.09
N HIS A 326 -21.91 -21.04 10.88
CA HIS A 326 -23.36 -20.81 10.94
C HIS A 326 -23.86 -19.71 9.99
N ASP A 327 -23.03 -19.17 9.09
CA ASP A 327 -23.39 -18.06 8.19
C ASP A 327 -23.91 -16.80 8.93
N LYS A 328 -23.42 -16.55 10.16
CA LYS A 328 -23.90 -15.43 11.00
C LYS A 328 -22.98 -14.21 11.00
N PHE A 329 -21.90 -14.23 10.23
CA PHE A 329 -20.98 -13.10 10.19
C PHE A 329 -21.68 -11.86 9.58
N PRO A 330 -21.67 -10.70 10.26
CA PRO A 330 -22.59 -9.59 9.95
C PRO A 330 -22.18 -8.72 8.76
N VAL A 331 -21.01 -8.96 8.17
CA VAL A 331 -20.48 -8.17 7.07
C VAL A 331 -20.16 -9.07 5.91
N VAL A 332 -20.71 -8.76 4.75
CA VAL A 332 -20.23 -9.27 3.47
C VAL A 332 -19.23 -8.23 2.96
N PRO A 333 -17.91 -8.48 3.04
CA PRO A 333 -16.91 -7.45 2.73
C PRO A 333 -16.95 -6.97 1.27
N PHE A 334 -17.69 -7.66 0.37
CA PHE A 334 -17.91 -7.23 -1.01
C PHE A 334 -19.37 -7.46 -1.43
N GLU A 335 -20.23 -6.46 -1.21
CA GLU A 335 -21.57 -6.44 -1.78
C GLU A 335 -21.48 -6.37 -3.32
N GLY A 336 -21.99 -7.38 -4.03
CA GLY A 336 -22.25 -7.30 -5.48
C GLY A 336 -21.38 -8.15 -6.41
N MET A 337 -20.50 -9.04 -5.92
CA MET A 337 -19.68 -9.86 -6.82
C MET A 337 -20.24 -11.26 -7.04
N ALA A 338 -20.44 -11.58 -8.32
CA ALA A 338 -20.85 -12.88 -8.79
C ALA A 338 -19.67 -13.87 -8.75
N SER A 339 -19.93 -15.05 -8.17
CA SER A 339 -19.33 -16.35 -8.53
C SER A 339 -17.94 -16.79 -8.04
N GLY A 340 -17.17 -15.99 -7.29
CA GLY A 340 -15.79 -16.37 -6.96
C GLY A 340 -15.50 -16.98 -5.58
N LEU A 341 -16.27 -16.64 -4.54
CA LEU A 341 -16.08 -17.20 -3.19
C LEU A 341 -16.79 -18.56 -3.14
N GLU A 342 -16.14 -19.61 -3.66
CA GLU A 342 -16.64 -20.98 -3.52
C GLU A 342 -16.72 -21.41 -2.04
N ARG A 343 -16.02 -20.71 -1.13
CA ARG A 343 -15.97 -20.94 0.33
C ARG A 343 -16.09 -19.65 1.17
N LYS A 344 -17.18 -18.88 0.99
CA LYS A 344 -17.40 -17.57 1.65
C LYS A 344 -16.99 -17.51 3.13
N ASN A 345 -17.24 -18.55 3.92
CA ASN A 345 -16.98 -18.55 5.35
C ASN A 345 -15.53 -18.88 5.71
N ASP A 346 -14.91 -19.84 5.03
CA ASP A 346 -13.51 -20.19 5.25
C ASP A 346 -12.61 -18.99 4.88
N ASP A 347 -12.92 -18.30 3.78
CA ASP A 347 -12.15 -17.12 3.35
C ASP A 347 -12.30 -15.95 4.33
N ILE A 348 -13.51 -15.72 4.85
CA ILE A 348 -13.77 -14.72 5.91
C ILE A 348 -13.03 -15.09 7.19
N PHE A 349 -13.08 -16.37 7.60
CA PHE A 349 -12.42 -16.86 8.80
C PHE A 349 -10.89 -16.74 8.68
N ASN A 350 -10.31 -17.20 7.56
CA ASN A 350 -8.87 -17.08 7.28
C ASN A 350 -8.40 -15.62 7.27
N ALA A 351 -9.20 -14.72 6.69
CA ALA A 351 -8.91 -13.29 6.73
C ALA A 351 -9.03 -12.70 8.13
N LEU A 352 -9.80 -13.30 9.04
CA LEU A 352 -9.92 -12.89 10.42
C LEU A 352 -8.99 -13.64 11.38
N ALA A 353 -8.09 -14.49 10.89
CA ALA A 353 -7.04 -15.06 11.71
C ALA A 353 -6.23 -13.97 12.43
N LEU A 354 -5.74 -14.28 13.63
CA LEU A 354 -5.03 -13.32 14.48
C LEU A 354 -3.86 -12.64 13.74
N GLU A 355 -3.09 -13.41 12.98
CA GLU A 355 -1.96 -12.93 12.19
C GLU A 355 -2.39 -11.92 11.12
N CYS A 356 -3.53 -12.17 10.45
CA CYS A 356 -4.10 -11.24 9.47
C CYS A 356 -4.61 -9.95 10.14
N GLN A 357 -5.21 -10.05 11.32
CA GLN A 357 -5.64 -8.89 12.10
C GLN A 357 -4.45 -8.05 12.58
N ASP A 358 -3.39 -8.70 13.06
CA ASP A 358 -2.14 -8.05 13.48
C ASP A 358 -1.45 -7.37 12.29
N LEU A 359 -1.43 -8.02 11.13
CA LEU A 359 -0.90 -7.44 9.89
C LEU A 359 -1.74 -6.22 9.45
N CYS A 360 -3.06 -6.30 9.58
CA CYS A 360 -3.96 -5.16 9.33
C CYS A 360 -3.61 -3.96 10.21
N GLU A 361 -3.43 -4.16 11.50
CA GLU A 361 -3.12 -3.09 12.47
C GLU A 361 -1.71 -2.52 12.29
N THR A 362 -0.71 -3.39 12.16
CA THR A 362 0.72 -2.99 12.19
C THR A 362 1.26 -2.55 10.83
N PHE A 363 0.68 -3.03 9.73
CA PHE A 363 1.17 -2.78 8.37
C PHE A 363 0.14 -2.05 7.50
N TYR A 364 -1.02 -2.65 7.22
CA TYR A 364 -1.94 -2.10 6.20
C TYR A 364 -2.58 -0.77 6.60
N GLN A 365 -3.05 -0.64 7.84
CA GLN A 365 -3.66 0.61 8.30
C GLN A 365 -2.67 1.80 8.25
N PRO A 366 -1.44 1.68 8.78
CA PRO A 366 -0.41 2.70 8.59
C PRO A 366 -0.02 2.94 7.13
N LEU A 367 0.08 1.88 6.32
CA LEU A 367 0.42 1.99 4.90
C LEU A 367 -0.65 2.78 4.13
N LYS A 368 -1.93 2.41 4.24
CA LYS A 368 -3.03 3.11 3.56
C LYS A 368 -3.06 4.59 3.92
N GLN A 369 -2.83 4.91 5.20
CA GLN A 369 -2.76 6.30 5.65
C GLN A 369 -1.59 7.07 5.02
N ASN A 370 -0.39 6.50 5.07
CA ASN A 370 0.80 7.16 4.53
C ASN A 370 0.74 7.30 3.01
N LEU A 371 0.23 6.29 2.31
CA LEU A 371 0.01 6.31 0.87
C LEU A 371 -1.01 7.40 0.50
N THR A 372 -2.20 7.37 1.10
CA THR A 372 -3.27 8.36 0.86
C THR A 372 -2.79 9.80 1.14
N ALA A 373 -1.93 10.00 2.14
CA ALA A 373 -1.36 11.31 2.47
C ALA A 373 -0.22 11.75 1.54
N SER A 374 0.24 10.90 0.63
CA SER A 374 1.39 11.12 -0.26
C SER A 374 1.00 11.20 -1.74
N VAL A 375 -0.19 10.70 -2.10
CA VAL A 375 -0.74 10.71 -3.46
C VAL A 375 -1.86 11.74 -3.59
N ALA A 376 -2.12 12.19 -4.82
CA ALA A 376 -3.23 13.07 -5.14
C ALA A 376 -4.56 12.30 -5.20
N PHE A 377 -4.51 11.05 -5.70
CA PHE A 377 -5.62 10.12 -5.66
C PHE A 377 -5.09 8.69 -5.55
N SER A 378 -5.83 7.85 -4.83
CA SER A 378 -5.53 6.42 -4.71
C SER A 378 -6.27 5.67 -5.81
N GLY A 379 -5.60 4.73 -6.46
CA GLY A 379 -6.30 3.75 -7.28
C GLY A 379 -6.76 2.57 -6.46
N GLN A 380 -7.36 1.61 -7.14
CA GLN A 380 -7.69 0.33 -6.56
C GLN A 380 -6.45 -0.54 -6.34
N ARG A 381 -6.60 -1.55 -5.48
CA ARG A 381 -5.64 -2.65 -5.40
C ARG A 381 -5.66 -3.42 -6.72
N VAL A 382 -4.50 -3.64 -7.32
CA VAL A 382 -4.40 -4.34 -8.61
C VAL A 382 -3.70 -5.69 -8.43
N HIS A 383 -4.32 -6.74 -8.94
CA HIS A 383 -3.73 -8.06 -9.10
C HIS A 383 -3.91 -8.52 -10.55
N ARG A 384 -2.90 -9.19 -11.10
CA ARG A 384 -2.94 -9.83 -12.42
C ARG A 384 -2.26 -11.19 -12.35
N PRO A 385 -2.66 -12.21 -13.13
CA PRO A 385 -2.04 -13.53 -13.06
C PRO A 385 -0.52 -13.53 -13.29
N TRP A 386 -0.01 -12.67 -14.19
CA TRP A 386 1.42 -12.54 -14.45
C TRP A 386 2.22 -11.94 -13.28
N MET A 387 1.55 -11.36 -12.29
CA MET A 387 2.16 -10.84 -11.07
C MET A 387 2.61 -11.98 -10.16
N ASP A 388 1.93 -13.12 -10.18
CA ASP A 388 2.32 -14.30 -9.43
C ASP A 388 3.28 -15.14 -10.29
N THR A 389 4.36 -15.64 -9.66
CA THR A 389 5.28 -16.59 -10.30
C THR A 389 5.08 -17.93 -9.61
N GLY A 390 4.53 -18.91 -10.32
CA GLY A 390 4.34 -20.26 -9.78
C GLY A 390 3.18 -20.99 -10.42
N GLU A 391 3.18 -22.32 -10.28
CA GLU A 391 2.21 -23.24 -10.89
C GLU A 391 0.86 -23.28 -10.16
N GLU A 392 0.74 -22.65 -8.99
CA GLU A 392 -0.52 -22.57 -8.23
C GLU A 392 -1.29 -21.28 -8.56
N ALA A 393 -1.99 -21.27 -9.68
CA ALA A 393 -2.83 -20.16 -10.15
C ALA A 393 -4.10 -19.89 -9.28
N ALA A 394 -4.20 -20.52 -8.09
CA ALA A 394 -5.41 -20.50 -7.26
C ALA A 394 -5.35 -19.50 -6.08
N SER A 395 -4.18 -18.96 -5.72
CA SER A 395 -4.07 -18.00 -4.61
C SER A 395 -3.36 -16.71 -5.05
N ILE A 396 -3.97 -15.56 -4.70
CA ILE A 396 -3.37 -14.24 -4.95
C ILE A 396 -2.22 -14.05 -3.98
N ARG A 397 -0.98 -14.12 -4.48
CA ARG A 397 0.22 -13.92 -3.64
C ARG A 397 0.77 -12.51 -3.74
N ARG A 398 0.46 -11.79 -4.82
CA ARG A 398 1.02 -10.46 -5.08
C ARG A 398 0.03 -9.45 -5.57
N GLU A 399 0.16 -8.26 -5.00
CA GLU A 399 -0.82 -7.18 -5.16
C GLU A 399 -0.12 -5.83 -5.17
N LEU A 400 -0.54 -4.96 -6.09
CA LEU A 400 -0.10 -3.58 -6.15
C LEU A 400 -1.08 -2.67 -5.42
N LEU A 401 -0.58 -1.98 -4.40
CA LEU A 401 -1.29 -0.94 -3.66
C LEU A 401 -0.67 0.42 -4.01
N ALA A 402 -1.31 1.16 -4.90
CA ALA A 402 -0.73 2.40 -5.43
C ALA A 402 -1.72 3.55 -5.54
N GLY A 403 -1.18 4.75 -5.68
CA GLY A 403 -1.90 5.94 -6.06
C GLY A 403 -1.07 6.79 -7.01
N LEU A 404 -1.65 7.86 -7.51
CA LEU A 404 -0.96 8.79 -8.38
C LEU A 404 -0.57 10.07 -7.63
N SER A 405 0.69 10.48 -7.75
CA SER A 405 1.10 11.82 -7.36
C SER A 405 0.53 12.89 -8.31
N SER A 406 0.46 14.13 -7.83
CA SER A 406 0.01 15.28 -8.65
C SER A 406 0.83 15.52 -9.92
N ASN A 407 2.03 14.92 -9.99
CA ASN A 407 3.01 15.16 -11.03
C ASN A 407 3.15 13.99 -12.02
N GLY A 408 2.25 13.00 -11.95
CA GLY A 408 2.25 11.89 -12.92
C GLY A 408 3.16 10.72 -12.58
N PHE A 409 3.48 10.54 -11.30
CA PHE A 409 4.14 9.32 -10.83
C PHE A 409 3.12 8.40 -10.20
N LEU A 410 3.12 7.14 -10.60
CA LEU A 410 2.55 6.07 -9.81
C LEU A 410 3.44 5.85 -8.60
N VAL A 411 2.85 5.89 -7.41
CA VAL A 411 3.55 5.74 -6.13
C VAL A 411 2.79 4.74 -5.30
N GLY A 412 3.47 3.73 -4.78
CA GLY A 412 2.79 2.66 -4.09
C GLY A 412 3.71 1.65 -3.44
N VAL A 413 3.12 0.50 -3.15
CA VAL A 413 3.76 -0.65 -2.56
C VAL A 413 3.25 -1.89 -3.25
N TYR A 414 4.18 -2.76 -3.61
CA TYR A 414 3.92 -4.11 -4.02
C TYR A 414 3.98 -5.01 -2.79
N VAL A 415 2.87 -5.65 -2.46
CA VAL A 415 2.74 -6.55 -1.32
C VAL A 415 2.87 -7.98 -1.80
N MET A 416 3.67 -8.77 -1.08
CA MET A 416 4.01 -10.14 -1.44
C MET A 416 3.77 -11.05 -0.24
N LYS A 417 2.89 -12.03 -0.39
CA LYS A 417 2.56 -13.08 0.59
C LYS A 417 3.34 -14.36 0.24
N ALA A 418 3.56 -15.22 1.24
CA ALA A 418 4.19 -16.53 1.10
C ALA A 418 5.62 -16.47 0.54
N VAL A 419 6.43 -15.52 1.02
CA VAL A 419 7.87 -15.51 0.75
C VAL A 419 8.55 -16.49 1.70
N GLU A 420 9.13 -17.57 1.18
CA GLU A 420 10.06 -18.39 1.95
C GLU A 420 11.28 -17.52 2.29
N ASP A 421 11.60 -17.41 3.58
CA ASP A 421 12.91 -16.93 3.99
C ASP A 421 13.91 -18.04 3.63
N TYR A 422 14.43 -18.00 2.40
CA TYR A 422 15.67 -18.70 2.06
C TYR A 422 16.78 -18.08 2.91
N MET A 423 17.03 -18.68 4.08
CA MET A 423 18.29 -18.54 4.80
C MET A 423 19.32 -19.51 4.22
#